data_AF-A0A9Q5N7V6-F1
#
_entry.id   AF-A0A9Q5N7V6-F1
#
_cell.length_a   1.000
_cell.length_b   1.000
_cell.length_c   1.000
_cell.angle_alpha   90.00
_cell.angle_beta   90.00
_cell.angle_gamma   90.00
#
_symmetry.space_group_name_H-M   'P 1'
#
loop_
_entity.id
_entity.type
_entity.pdbx_description
1 polymer ?
#
loop_
_entity_poly.entity_id
_entity_poly.type
_entity_poly.pdbx_seq_one_letter_code
_entity_poly.pdbx_strand_id
1 'polypeptide(L)'
;MDKPSCWAIHSKKELPIYTHNRVAIIGDAVHAVSPHQGAGAGTAIEDGYILDALLAHSRTTLSTLPVAFKAYESICLRHANQFQASETDVGDDNLKLVAFGETFLGNNRWAWETVADDNLVETTSLLKAGTPFETQ
;
A
#
# COMPACT_ATOMS: atom_id res chain seq x y z
N MET A 1 28.76 -19.65 13.94
CA MET A 1 27.37 -19.64 13.43
C MET A 1 27.33 -20.77 12.41
N ASP A 2 26.95 -21.97 12.84
CA ASP A 2 27.50 -23.17 12.18
C ASP A 2 26.55 -23.81 11.16
N LYS A 3 25.33 -23.25 11.01
CA LYS A 3 24.35 -23.64 9.98
C LYS A 3 23.47 -22.44 9.59
N PRO A 4 23.78 -21.71 8.52
CA PRO A 4 22.92 -20.63 8.04
C PRO A 4 21.62 -21.18 7.44
N SER A 5 20.55 -20.40 7.52
CA SER A 5 19.29 -20.67 6.81
C SER A 5 19.29 -19.95 5.45
N CYS A 6 18.66 -20.57 4.45
CA CYS A 6 18.46 -19.99 3.13
C CYS A 6 16.96 -19.80 2.91
N TRP A 7 16.55 -18.58 2.57
CA TRP A 7 15.15 -18.19 2.41
C TRP A 7 14.94 -17.69 0.99
N ALA A 8 14.01 -18.32 0.27
CA ALA A 8 13.58 -17.81 -1.02
C ALA A 8 12.74 -16.54 -0.81
N ILE A 9 13.08 -15.47 -1.53
CA ILE A 9 12.34 -14.22 -1.51
C ILE A 9 11.26 -14.30 -2.59
N HIS A 10 10.01 -14.17 -2.18
CA HIS A 10 8.86 -14.14 -3.07
C HIS A 10 8.16 -12.79 -2.93
N SER A 11 7.89 -12.15 -4.07
CA SER A 11 6.98 -11.01 -4.19
C SER A 11 5.83 -11.38 -5.11
N LYS A 12 4.78 -10.57 -5.07
CA LYS A 12 3.53 -10.82 -5.78
C LYS A 12 3.31 -9.73 -6.83
N LYS A 13 2.72 -10.11 -7.95
CA LYS A 13 2.21 -9.16 -8.95
C LYS A 13 0.93 -8.48 -8.44
N GLU A 14 0.67 -7.28 -8.94
CA GLU A 14 -0.56 -6.55 -8.65
C GLU A 14 -1.80 -7.40 -8.94
N LEU A 15 -2.84 -7.26 -8.10
CA LEU A 15 -4.14 -7.88 -8.36
C LEU A 15 -5.04 -6.92 -9.12
N PRO A 16 -5.98 -7.46 -9.90
CA PRO A 16 -6.99 -6.62 -10.53
C PRO A 16 -7.95 -5.99 -9.52
N ILE A 17 -8.14 -6.60 -8.34
CA ILE A 17 -9.14 -6.20 -7.35
C ILE A 17 -8.62 -6.50 -5.93
N TYR A 18 -8.78 -5.56 -4.99
CA TYR A 18 -8.46 -5.73 -3.57
C TYR A 18 -9.71 -5.76 -2.68
N THR A 19 -10.85 -5.36 -3.22
CA THR A 19 -12.13 -5.32 -2.51
C THR A 19 -13.28 -5.83 -3.36
N HIS A 20 -14.18 -6.60 -2.75
CA HIS A 20 -15.38 -7.07 -3.42
C HIS A 20 -16.56 -7.12 -2.44
N ASN A 21 -17.60 -6.33 -2.73
CA ASN A 21 -18.79 -6.20 -1.88
C ASN A 21 -18.46 -5.86 -0.42
N ARG A 22 -18.45 -6.87 0.44
CA ARG A 22 -18.22 -6.75 1.89
C ARG A 22 -16.94 -7.45 2.34
N VAL A 23 -16.03 -7.69 1.41
CA VAL A 23 -14.72 -8.29 1.68
C VAL A 23 -13.64 -7.34 1.18
N ALA A 24 -12.65 -7.09 2.04
CA ALA A 24 -11.40 -6.42 1.71
C ALA A 24 -10.24 -7.32 2.15
N ILE A 25 -9.16 -7.32 1.38
CA ILE A 25 -7.88 -7.94 1.76
C ILE A 25 -6.88 -6.83 2.13
N ILE A 26 -5.89 -7.15 2.97
CA ILE A 26 -4.87 -6.21 3.47
C ILE A 26 -3.51 -6.88 3.55
N GLY A 27 -2.44 -6.12 3.79
CA GLY A 27 -1.10 -6.66 4.05
C GLY A 27 -0.54 -7.42 2.84
N ASP A 28 0.25 -8.47 3.09
CA ASP A 28 0.84 -9.32 2.04
C ASP A 28 -0.18 -9.88 1.04
N ALA A 29 -1.44 -10.08 1.46
CA ALA A 29 -2.50 -10.51 0.56
C ALA A 29 -2.78 -9.49 -0.55
N VAL A 30 -2.53 -8.20 -0.30
CA VAL A 30 -2.58 -7.09 -1.26
C VAL A 30 -1.21 -6.88 -1.89
N HIS A 31 -0.19 -6.63 -1.05
CA HIS A 31 1.09 -6.04 -1.44
C HIS A 31 2.32 -6.81 -0.89
N ALA A 32 2.33 -8.14 -1.01
CA ALA A 32 3.55 -8.91 -0.74
C ALA A 32 4.72 -8.46 -1.64
N VAL A 33 5.73 -7.85 -1.03
CA VAL A 33 6.87 -7.18 -1.67
C VAL A 33 8.18 -7.72 -1.12
N SER A 34 9.28 -7.47 -1.83
CA SER A 34 10.59 -7.85 -1.34
C SER A 34 10.94 -7.12 -0.01
N PRO A 35 11.61 -7.78 0.96
CA PRO A 35 11.95 -7.15 2.23
C PRO A 35 13.03 -6.06 2.12
N HIS A 36 13.61 -5.81 0.94
CA HIS A 36 14.73 -4.87 0.75
C HIS A 36 14.44 -3.43 1.22
N GLN A 37 13.18 -3.01 1.20
CA GLN A 37 12.78 -1.68 1.68
C GLN A 37 12.40 -1.65 3.17
N GLY A 38 12.12 -2.80 3.77
CA GLY A 38 11.68 -2.90 5.16
C GLY A 38 10.30 -2.27 5.47
N ALA A 39 9.55 -1.85 4.45
CA ALA A 39 8.32 -1.06 4.62
C ALA A 39 7.02 -1.89 4.63
N GLY A 40 7.02 -3.15 4.18
CA GLY A 40 5.80 -3.95 4.00
C GLY A 40 4.93 -4.08 5.26
N ALA A 41 5.56 -4.28 6.42
CA ALA A 41 4.83 -4.35 7.70
C ALA A 41 4.21 -3.00 8.09
N GLY A 42 4.89 -1.88 7.82
CA GLY A 42 4.37 -0.54 8.05
C GLY A 42 3.13 -0.27 7.20
N THR A 43 3.19 -0.62 5.91
CA THR A 43 2.05 -0.52 5.01
C THR A 43 0.87 -1.36 5.46
N ALA A 44 1.10 -2.58 5.96
CA ALA A 44 0.04 -3.42 6.50
C ALA A 44 -0.62 -2.82 7.77
N ILE A 45 0.14 -2.08 8.58
CA ILE A 45 -0.39 -1.36 9.74
C ILE A 45 -1.24 -0.16 9.27
N GLU A 46 -0.78 0.59 8.27
CA GLU A 46 -1.55 1.67 7.66
C GLU A 46 -2.88 1.19 7.08
N ASP A 47 -2.90 0.02 6.42
CA ASP A 47 -4.13 -0.60 5.93
C ASP A 47 -5.17 -0.75 7.04
N GLY A 48 -4.74 -1.26 8.19
CA GLY A 48 -5.60 -1.45 9.36
C GLY A 48 -6.11 -0.12 9.91
N TYR A 49 -5.24 0.88 10.02
CA TYR A 49 -5.60 2.21 10.50
C TYR A 49 -6.65 2.88 9.60
N ILE A 50 -6.44 2.85 8.27
CA ILE A 50 -7.36 3.44 7.30
C ILE A 50 -8.70 2.71 7.31
N LEU A 51 -8.69 1.37 7.31
CA LEU A 51 -9.92 0.59 7.35
C LEU A 51 -10.71 0.84 8.63
N ASP A 52 -10.05 0.89 9.79
CA ASP A 52 -10.72 1.21 11.06
C ASP A 52 -11.45 2.56 10.97
N ALA A 53 -10.76 3.60 10.51
CA ALA A 53 -11.33 4.93 10.39
C ALA A 53 -12.48 5.00 9.36
N LEU A 54 -12.36 4.29 8.23
CA LEU A 54 -13.44 4.21 7.23
C LEU A 54 -14.64 3.44 7.77
N LEU A 55 -14.43 2.33 8.49
CA LEU A 55 -15.49 1.52 9.09
C LEU A 55 -16.19 2.25 10.24
N ALA A 56 -15.44 3.02 11.04
CA ALA A 56 -15.96 3.81 12.15
C ALA A 56 -16.66 5.11 11.70
N HIS A 57 -16.51 5.53 10.43
CA HIS A 57 -17.15 6.73 9.94
C HIS A 57 -18.68 6.59 10.00
N SER A 58 -19.36 7.62 10.54
CA SER A 58 -20.82 7.69 10.70
C SER A 58 -21.68 7.48 9.44
N ARG A 59 -21.08 7.48 8.25
CA ARG A 59 -21.79 7.26 6.97
C ARG A 59 -21.49 5.91 6.36
N THR A 60 -20.63 5.13 6.99
CA THR A 60 -20.36 3.75 6.65
C THR A 60 -21.44 2.89 7.29
N THR A 61 -22.26 2.31 6.44
CA THR A 61 -23.39 1.43 6.77
C THR A 61 -23.26 0.17 5.94
N LEU A 62 -24.09 -0.84 6.19
CA LEU A 62 -24.05 -2.07 5.39
C LEU A 62 -24.33 -1.86 3.90
N SER A 63 -25.04 -0.79 3.50
CA SER A 63 -25.29 -0.46 2.10
C SER A 63 -24.18 0.39 1.48
N THR A 64 -23.48 1.20 2.28
CA THR A 64 -22.39 2.08 1.81
C THR A 64 -20.99 1.46 2.02
N LEU A 65 -20.89 0.30 2.66
CA LEU A 65 -19.64 -0.42 2.89
C LEU A 65 -18.83 -0.69 1.60
N PRO A 66 -19.43 -1.09 0.46
CA PRO A 66 -18.67 -1.24 -0.78
C PRO A 66 -18.00 0.06 -1.24
N VAL A 67 -18.61 1.21 -0.98
CA VAL A 67 -18.03 2.53 -1.32
C VAL A 67 -16.83 2.83 -0.43
N ALA A 68 -16.94 2.56 0.88
CA ALA A 68 -15.80 2.68 1.81
C ALA A 68 -14.64 1.78 1.40
N PHE A 69 -14.94 0.55 0.98
CA PHE A 69 -13.92 -0.39 0.50
C PHE A 69 -13.30 0.04 -0.83
N LYS A 70 -14.04 0.65 -1.76
CA LYS A 70 -13.44 1.25 -2.95
C LYS A 70 -12.55 2.45 -2.65
N ALA A 71 -12.90 3.27 -1.65
CA ALA A 71 -12.01 4.32 -1.18
C ALA A 71 -10.69 3.72 -0.63
N TYR A 72 -10.77 2.67 0.19
CA TYR A 72 -9.59 1.94 0.68
C TYR A 72 -8.74 1.34 -0.46
N GLU A 73 -9.38 0.72 -1.47
CA GLU A 73 -8.70 0.12 -2.63
C GLU A 73 -7.83 1.12 -3.39
N SER A 74 -8.25 2.40 -3.47
CA SER A 74 -7.46 3.44 -4.13
C SER A 74 -6.11 3.71 -3.45
N ILE A 75 -6.02 3.55 -2.12
CA ILE A 75 -4.76 3.68 -1.38
C ILE A 75 -3.89 2.45 -1.62
N CYS A 76 -4.47 1.25 -1.62
CA CYS A 76 -3.73 0.02 -1.90
C CYS A 76 -3.01 0.08 -3.24
N LEU A 77 -3.69 0.59 -4.28
CA LEU A 77 -3.10 0.79 -5.60
C LEU A 77 -1.94 1.80 -5.58
N ARG A 78 -2.06 2.89 -4.81
CA ARG A 78 -0.97 3.86 -4.63
C ARG A 78 0.26 3.20 -4.01
N HIS A 79 0.08 2.45 -2.91
CA HIS A 79 1.18 1.77 -2.23
C HIS A 79 1.84 0.72 -3.13
N ALA A 80 1.06 -0.07 -3.86
CA ALA A 80 1.58 -1.05 -4.82
C ALA A 80 2.47 -0.40 -5.90
N ASN A 81 2.01 0.73 -6.48
CA ASN A 81 2.80 1.49 -7.44
C ASN A 81 4.11 2.02 -6.85
N GLN A 82 4.09 2.48 -5.59
CA GLN A 82 5.28 3.00 -4.91
C GLN A 82 6.33 1.89 -4.64
N PHE A 83 5.88 0.70 -4.23
CA PHE A 83 6.74 -0.47 -4.08
C PHE A 83 7.37 -0.87 -5.42
N GLN A 84 6.58 -0.97 -6.49
CA GLN A 84 7.09 -1.36 -7.81
C GLN A 84 8.10 -0.35 -8.38
N ALA A 85 7.84 0.95 -8.23
CA ALA A 85 8.78 2.00 -8.65
C ALA A 85 10.13 1.87 -7.91
N SER A 86 10.08 1.50 -6.63
CA SER A 86 11.29 1.38 -5.82
C SER A 86 12.08 0.10 -6.11
N GLU A 87 11.42 -1.01 -6.46
CA GLU A 87 12.08 -2.28 -6.79
C GLU A 87 12.85 -2.21 -8.13
N THR A 88 12.42 -1.36 -9.07
CA THR A 88 13.03 -1.24 -10.40
C THR A 88 14.44 -0.63 -10.36
N ASP A 89 14.74 0.22 -9.35
CA ASP A 89 16.00 0.97 -9.26
C ASP A 89 17.09 0.30 -8.40
N VAL A 90 16.73 -0.66 -7.55
CA VAL A 90 17.71 -1.41 -6.72
C VAL A 90 18.54 -2.40 -7.56
N GLY A 91 18.15 -2.65 -8.81
CA GLY A 91 18.81 -3.55 -9.76
C GLY A 91 19.71 -2.89 -10.81
N ASP A 92 19.99 -1.58 -10.75
CA ASP A 92 20.93 -0.94 -11.69
C ASP A 92 22.37 -0.95 -11.15
N ASP A 93 23.13 -1.96 -11.58
CA ASP A 93 24.52 -2.21 -11.24
C ASP A 93 25.49 -1.08 -11.69
N ASN A 94 25.02 -0.07 -12.46
CA ASN A 94 25.84 1.00 -13.03
C ASN A 94 25.85 2.31 -12.20
N LEU A 95 25.07 2.41 -11.12
CA LEU A 95 25.03 3.61 -10.28
C LEU A 95 26.32 3.76 -9.46
N LYS A 96 27.04 4.87 -9.67
CA LYS A 96 28.15 5.26 -8.78
C LYS A 96 27.62 5.37 -7.34
N LEU A 97 28.37 4.88 -6.36
CA LEU A 97 27.98 4.74 -4.94
C LEU A 97 27.26 5.97 -4.34
N VAL A 98 27.65 7.18 -4.74
CA VAL A 98 27.03 8.43 -4.29
C VAL A 98 25.66 8.67 -4.93
N ALA A 99 25.54 8.45 -6.24
CA ALA A 99 24.25 8.54 -6.95
C ALA A 99 23.28 7.46 -6.45
N PHE A 100 23.78 6.28 -6.10
CA PHE A 100 22.99 5.23 -5.46
C PHE A 100 22.36 5.71 -4.13
N GLY A 101 23.12 6.41 -3.28
CA GLY A 101 22.62 6.92 -2.00
C GLY A 101 21.48 7.93 -2.17
N GLU A 102 21.59 8.86 -3.12
CA GLU A 102 20.55 9.85 -3.41
C GLU A 102 19.29 9.19 -3.99
N THR A 103 19.45 8.28 -4.96
CA THR A 103 18.35 7.51 -5.54
C THR A 103 17.64 6.66 -4.48
N PHE A 104 18.39 5.95 -3.63
CA PHE A 104 17.83 5.14 -2.55
C PHE A 104 17.00 5.99 -1.57
N LEU A 105 17.54 7.13 -1.13
CA LEU A 105 16.82 8.02 -0.22
C LEU A 105 15.58 8.62 -0.88
N GLY A 106 15.66 9.04 -2.15
CA GLY A 106 14.51 9.56 -2.90
C GLY A 106 13.39 8.53 -3.03
N ASN A 107 13.74 7.32 -3.46
CA ASN A 107 12.77 6.27 -3.75
C ASN A 107 12.16 5.65 -2.50
N ASN A 108 12.82 5.72 -1.35
CA ASN A 108 12.29 5.17 -0.10
C ASN A 108 11.67 6.23 0.82
N ARG A 109 11.77 7.52 0.46
CA ARG A 109 11.25 8.63 1.26
C ARG A 109 9.78 8.49 1.57
N TRP A 110 8.98 8.12 0.57
CA TRP A 110 7.54 7.93 0.72
C TRP A 110 7.20 6.92 1.83
N ALA A 111 7.99 5.86 2.00
CA ALA A 111 7.69 4.84 3.01
C ALA A 111 7.83 5.35 4.46
N TRP A 112 8.53 6.48 4.67
CA TRP A 112 8.85 7.00 6.00
C TRP A 112 8.35 8.43 6.24
N GLU A 113 8.03 9.16 5.18
CA GLU A 113 7.51 10.53 5.24
C GLU A 113 6.02 10.64 4.89
N THR A 114 5.42 9.62 4.26
CA THR A 114 3.96 9.61 4.04
C THR A 114 3.26 9.59 5.40
N VAL A 115 2.35 10.52 5.62
CA VAL A 115 1.56 10.57 6.85
C VAL A 115 0.24 9.86 6.58
N ALA A 116 -0.04 8.78 7.32
CA ALA A 116 -1.27 8.00 7.19
C ALA A 116 -2.55 8.88 7.33
N ASP A 117 -2.46 10.01 8.03
CA ASP A 117 -3.54 10.98 8.15
C ASP A 117 -3.90 11.68 6.83
N ASP A 118 -2.94 11.92 5.93
CA ASP A 118 -3.22 12.52 4.62
C ASP A 118 -4.05 11.57 3.76
N ASN A 119 -3.64 10.29 3.76
CA ASN A 119 -4.36 9.18 3.14
C ASN A 119 -5.80 9.05 3.72
N LEU A 120 -5.95 9.24 5.02
CA LEU A 120 -7.25 9.20 5.68
C LEU A 120 -8.15 10.39 5.30
N VAL A 121 -7.60 11.60 5.21
CA VAL A 121 -8.34 12.81 4.79
C VAL A 121 -8.86 12.65 3.36
N GLU A 122 -8.03 12.13 2.46
CA GLU A 122 -8.39 11.87 1.07
C GLU A 122 -9.54 10.86 0.97
N THR A 123 -9.40 9.70 1.61
CA THR A 123 -10.42 8.63 1.55
C THR A 123 -11.73 9.00 2.24
N THR A 124 -11.66 9.73 3.35
CA THR A 124 -12.85 10.27 4.01
C THR A 124 -13.57 11.30 3.14
N SER A 125 -12.84 12.05 2.32
CA SER A 125 -13.43 13.00 1.37
C SER A 125 -14.16 12.29 0.22
N LEU A 126 -13.67 11.14 -0.22
CA LEU A 126 -14.36 10.29 -1.19
C LEU A 126 -15.69 9.75 -0.64
N LEU A 127 -15.74 9.37 0.65
CA LEU A 127 -17.00 9.08 1.33
C LEU A 127 -17.94 10.30 1.41
N LYS A 128 -17.39 11.54 1.37
CA LYS A 128 -18.18 12.79 1.43
C LYS A 128 -18.85 13.17 0.14
N ALA A 129 -18.20 12.95 -0.99
CA ALA A 129 -18.68 13.40 -2.28
C ALA A 129 -19.86 12.60 -2.83
N GLY A 130 -20.18 11.42 -2.26
CA GLY A 130 -21.26 10.56 -2.76
C GLY A 130 -21.02 10.11 -4.21
N THR A 131 -19.79 10.23 -4.69
CA THR A 131 -19.40 9.94 -6.07
C THR A 131 -19.61 8.45 -6.32
N PRO A 132 -20.38 8.07 -7.37
CA PRO A 132 -20.42 6.69 -7.81
C PRO A 132 -19.00 6.30 -8.23
N PHE A 133 -18.40 5.34 -7.54
CA PHE A 133 -17.24 4.65 -8.07
C PHE A 133 -17.75 3.75 -9.20
N GLU A 134 -17.41 4.09 -10.44
CA GLU A 134 -17.69 3.19 -11.56
C GLU A 134 -17.01 1.84 -11.28
N THR A 135 -17.82 0.81 -11.09
CA THR A 135 -17.35 -0.57 -11.07
C THR A 135 -16.97 -0.94 -12.49
N GLN A 136 -15.66 -1.12 -12.75
CA GLN A 136 -15.20 -1.89 -13.90
C GLN A 136 -15.65 -3.35 -13.79
#